data_AF-A0A438ESA8-F1
#
_entry.id   AF-A0A438ESA8-F1
#
_cell.length_a   1.000
_cell.length_b   1.000
_cell.length_c   1.000
_cell.angle_alpha   90.00
_cell.angle_beta   90.00
_cell.angle_gamma   90.00
#
_symmetry.space_group_name_H-M   'P 1'
#
loop_
_entity.id
_entity.type
_entity.pdbx_description
1 polymer ?
#
loop_
_entity_poly.entity_id
_entity_poly.type
_entity_poly.pdbx_seq_one_letter_code
_entity_poly.pdbx_strand_id
1 'polypeptide(L)'
;MSLLLQSPPSSALSSSSRQKGRLRFLARSATPRFALSFQRSFPQIRASANFSSSLDKGLSTEFDAVSDLSEIVPDTVIFDDFERFPPTAATVSSSLLLGICSLPDTIFRSAVETALADSVCYGLESPDARMSCFFNKALVKVGSDLVKLVPGRVSTEVDARLAYDTHGIIRKVHDLLTLYNEIDVPPERLLFKIPSTWQGIEASRLLESEGIQTHLTFVYSFCQAAAAAQAGASVIQIFVGRVRDWARNHSGDPEIEAALKRGEDPGLALVSCISSMFGLLSTP
;
A
#
# COMPACT_ATOMS: atom_id res chain seq x y z
N MET A 1 24.63 -39.20 9.53
CA MET A 1 25.59 -38.23 10.09
C MET A 1 24.80 -37.08 10.67
N SER A 2 24.49 -37.15 11.96
CA SER A 2 23.77 -36.10 12.70
C SER A 2 24.76 -35.02 13.10
N LEU A 3 24.47 -33.76 12.78
CA LEU A 3 25.18 -32.61 13.30
C LEU A 3 24.16 -31.67 13.94
N LEU A 4 24.02 -31.84 15.27
CA LEU A 4 23.54 -30.83 16.19
C LEU A 4 24.58 -29.71 16.26
N LEU A 5 24.15 -28.45 16.17
CA LEU A 5 24.98 -27.31 16.52
C LEU A 5 24.20 -26.38 17.45
N GLN A 6 24.84 -26.19 18.61
CA GLN A 6 24.38 -25.51 19.81
C GLN A 6 24.56 -23.99 19.69
N SER A 7 23.70 -23.24 20.37
CA SER A 7 23.82 -21.81 20.62
C SER A 7 24.82 -21.51 21.75
N PRO A 8 25.56 -20.37 21.70
CA PRO A 8 26.27 -19.82 22.85
C PRO A 8 25.53 -18.63 23.51
N PRO A 9 25.94 -18.22 24.73
CA PRO A 9 25.02 -17.82 25.79
C PRO A 9 24.88 -16.32 26.01
N SER A 10 23.78 -15.95 26.69
CA SER A 10 23.55 -14.63 27.30
C SER A 10 24.51 -14.37 28.46
N SER A 11 25.09 -13.17 28.52
CA SER A 11 25.78 -12.64 29.69
C SER A 11 25.07 -11.38 30.19
N ALA A 12 24.46 -11.49 31.37
CA ALA A 12 24.08 -10.37 32.22
C ALA A 12 25.21 -10.07 33.22
N LEU A 13 25.39 -8.79 33.58
CA LEU A 13 25.97 -8.23 34.83
C LEU A 13 25.97 -6.70 34.65
N SER A 14 25.10 -5.90 35.28
CA SER A 14 25.01 -5.49 36.70
C SER A 14 25.62 -4.11 36.97
N SER A 15 24.73 -3.18 37.35
CA SER A 15 24.85 -2.10 38.35
C SER A 15 26.05 -1.14 38.33
N SER A 16 25.76 0.16 38.18
CA SER A 16 26.21 1.13 39.18
C SER A 16 25.24 2.31 39.31
N SER A 17 24.89 2.58 40.56
CA SER A 17 24.09 3.70 41.05
C SER A 17 24.90 5.00 41.08
N ARG A 18 24.26 6.15 40.79
CA ARG A 18 24.54 7.38 41.56
C ARG A 18 23.37 8.36 41.53
N GLN A 19 23.09 8.83 42.75
CA GLN A 19 21.98 9.67 43.19
C GLN A 19 22.15 11.16 42.85
N LYS A 20 21.01 11.85 43.06
CA LYS A 20 20.80 13.20 43.64
C LYS A 20 20.65 14.39 42.68
N GLY A 21 19.47 15.01 42.77
CA GLY A 21 19.17 16.33 42.22
C GLY A 21 17.72 16.74 42.47
N ARG A 22 17.31 16.84 43.73
CA ARG A 22 15.98 17.32 44.15
C ARG A 22 16.02 18.85 44.17
N LEU A 23 15.20 19.52 43.35
CA LEU A 23 14.84 20.92 43.57
C LEU A 23 13.34 21.12 43.29
N ARG A 24 12.62 21.43 44.38
CA ARG A 24 11.27 22.02 44.35
C ARG A 24 11.45 23.53 44.47
N PHE A 25 10.78 24.31 43.63
CA PHE A 25 10.30 25.64 44.00
C PHE A 25 8.90 25.86 43.42
N LEU A 26 8.01 26.30 44.30
CA LEU A 26 6.66 26.79 44.03
C LEU A 26 6.72 28.24 43.56
N ALA A 27 5.91 28.63 42.55
CA ALA A 27 5.09 29.84 42.58
C ALA A 27 4.22 30.00 41.30
N ARG A 28 2.91 29.83 41.49
CA ARG A 28 1.77 30.62 40.98
C ARG A 28 2.08 31.78 39.99
N SER A 29 1.38 31.83 38.85
CA SER A 29 0.47 32.94 38.45
C SER A 29 0.02 32.88 36.97
N ALA A 30 -1.30 33.05 36.79
CA ALA A 30 -2.07 33.66 35.69
C ALA A 30 -1.93 33.20 34.22
N THR A 31 -3.04 32.68 33.71
CA THR A 31 -3.47 32.62 32.29
C THR A 31 -3.71 34.00 31.67
N PRO A 32 -3.72 34.10 30.33
CA PRO A 32 -5.02 34.37 29.69
C PRO A 32 -5.32 33.45 28.50
N ARG A 33 -6.58 33.04 28.42
CA ARG A 33 -7.21 32.39 27.26
C ARG A 33 -7.64 33.48 26.29
N PHE A 34 -7.22 33.41 25.04
CA PHE A 34 -7.85 34.15 23.95
C PHE A 34 -8.92 33.25 23.32
N ALA A 35 -10.17 33.53 23.66
CA ALA A 35 -11.35 33.00 22.98
C ALA A 35 -11.83 34.09 22.01
N LEU A 36 -11.75 33.82 20.71
CA LEU A 36 -12.39 34.63 19.67
C LEU A 36 -13.73 33.98 19.32
N SER A 37 -14.80 34.54 19.88
CA SER A 37 -16.18 34.19 19.52
C SER A 37 -16.60 34.97 18.28
N PHE A 38 -16.82 34.27 17.17
CA PHE A 38 -17.60 34.83 16.05
C PHE A 38 -19.03 34.30 16.15
N GLN A 39 -19.94 35.15 16.62
CA GLN A 39 -21.38 34.96 16.43
C GLN A 39 -21.73 35.28 14.98
N ARG A 40 -22.32 34.33 14.26
CA ARG A 40 -23.18 34.60 13.11
C ARG A 40 -24.49 33.87 13.28
N SER A 41 -25.52 34.66 13.54
CA SER A 41 -26.93 34.26 13.53
C SER A 41 -27.38 34.00 12.09
N PHE A 42 -27.97 32.84 11.83
CA PHE A 42 -28.78 32.58 10.64
C PHE A 42 -30.07 31.83 11.04
N PRO A 43 -31.20 32.10 10.36
CA PRO A 43 -32.54 31.85 10.87
C PRO A 43 -32.93 30.37 10.85
N GLN A 44 -33.69 29.99 11.87
CA GLN A 44 -34.30 28.67 12.03
C GLN A 44 -35.52 28.57 11.09
N ILE A 45 -35.40 27.85 9.97
CA ILE A 45 -36.55 27.48 9.14
C ILE A 45 -37.07 26.13 9.63
N ARG A 46 -38.24 26.15 10.25
CA ARG A 46 -38.99 24.96 10.65
C ARG A 46 -39.95 24.62 9.52
N ALA A 47 -39.66 23.57 8.75
CA ALA A 47 -40.62 22.96 7.83
C ALA A 47 -41.14 21.66 8.46
N SER A 48 -42.39 21.68 8.91
CA SER A 48 -43.14 20.49 9.27
C SER A 48 -43.73 19.87 8.00
N ALA A 49 -43.44 18.59 7.75
CA ALA A 49 -44.27 17.73 6.91
C ALA A 49 -44.25 16.32 7.50
N ASN A 50 -45.30 15.99 8.25
CA ASN A 50 -45.67 14.61 8.49
C ASN A 50 -46.06 14.00 7.14
N PHE A 51 -45.22 13.13 6.59
CA PHE A 51 -45.65 12.08 5.66
C PHE A 51 -44.95 10.79 6.02
N SER A 52 -45.68 9.94 6.74
CA SER A 52 -45.37 8.52 6.83
C SER A 52 -45.86 7.85 5.55
N SER A 53 -44.94 7.61 4.63
CA SER A 53 -45.09 6.53 3.64
C SER A 53 -43.71 5.96 3.35
N SER A 54 -43.43 4.85 4.02
CA SER A 54 -42.39 3.86 3.72
C SER A 54 -42.06 3.80 2.22
N LEU A 55 -40.91 4.34 1.84
CA LEU A 55 -40.12 4.00 0.64
C LEU A 55 -38.80 4.78 0.66
N ASP A 56 -37.99 4.58 1.72
CA ASP A 56 -36.59 4.99 1.70
C ASP A 56 -35.77 3.84 1.10
N LYS A 57 -35.97 3.57 -0.19
CA LYS A 57 -34.92 2.91 -0.99
C LYS A 57 -33.96 4.01 -1.37
N GLY A 58 -33.02 4.29 -0.47
CA GLY A 58 -31.94 5.22 -0.70
C GLY A 58 -31.30 4.95 -2.06
N LEU A 59 -30.95 6.02 -2.78
CA LEU A 59 -30.28 5.97 -4.06
C LEU A 59 -28.88 5.34 -3.88
N SER A 60 -28.82 4.01 -3.80
CA SER A 60 -27.57 3.26 -3.77
C SER A 60 -26.95 3.33 -5.15
N THR A 61 -25.75 3.90 -5.26
CA THR A 61 -24.95 3.88 -6.49
C THR A 61 -24.38 2.49 -6.72
N GLU A 62 -23.92 2.20 -7.94
CA GLU A 62 -23.18 0.97 -8.23
C GLU A 62 -21.90 0.88 -7.38
N PHE A 63 -21.29 2.02 -7.06
CA PHE A 63 -20.14 2.10 -6.15
C PHE A 63 -20.50 1.62 -4.74
N ASP A 64 -21.63 2.06 -4.20
CA ASP A 64 -22.09 1.65 -2.87
C ASP A 64 -22.35 0.14 -2.84
N ALA A 65 -23.01 -0.39 -3.88
CA ALA A 65 -23.30 -1.82 -3.99
C ALA A 65 -22.03 -2.70 -4.06
N VAL A 66 -20.96 -2.23 -4.72
CA VAL A 66 -19.68 -2.96 -4.77
C VAL A 66 -18.91 -2.81 -3.46
N SER A 67 -18.99 -1.64 -2.80
CA SER A 67 -18.32 -1.39 -1.52
C SER A 67 -18.86 -2.27 -0.39
N ASP A 68 -20.13 -2.67 -0.46
CA ASP A 68 -20.72 -3.63 0.48
C ASP A 68 -20.18 -5.06 0.31
N LEU A 69 -19.63 -5.39 -0.87
CA LEU A 69 -19.18 -6.74 -1.22
C LEU A 69 -17.65 -6.86 -1.28
N SER A 70 -16.92 -5.76 -1.41
CA SER A 70 -15.50 -5.76 -1.69
C SER A 70 -14.81 -4.54 -1.13
N GLU A 71 -13.57 -4.73 -0.67
CA GLU A 71 -12.71 -3.63 -0.26
C GLU A 71 -12.28 -2.82 -1.49
N ILE A 72 -12.53 -1.51 -1.48
CA ILE A 72 -12.22 -0.62 -2.61
C ILE A 72 -10.84 0.00 -2.43
N VAL A 73 -9.92 -0.37 -3.32
CA VAL A 73 -8.57 0.18 -3.36
C VAL A 73 -8.40 1.05 -4.61
N PRO A 74 -8.31 2.38 -4.45
CA PRO A 74 -8.07 3.27 -5.57
C PRO A 74 -6.66 3.15 -6.17
N ASP A 75 -6.58 3.22 -7.50
CA ASP A 75 -5.32 3.20 -8.28
C ASP A 75 -5.27 4.40 -9.25
N THR A 76 -5.14 5.63 -8.71
CA THR A 76 -4.91 6.85 -9.51
C THR A 76 -4.14 7.93 -8.74
N VAL A 77 -3.64 8.90 -9.51
CA VAL A 77 -2.82 10.04 -9.10
C VAL A 77 -3.67 11.23 -8.64
N ILE A 78 -4.92 11.32 -9.13
CA ILE A 78 -5.81 12.44 -8.88
C ILE A 78 -6.90 11.98 -7.92
N PHE A 79 -6.74 12.30 -6.64
CA PHE A 79 -7.76 12.08 -5.61
C PHE A 79 -7.96 13.37 -4.81
N ASP A 80 -8.81 14.24 -5.33
CA ASP A 80 -9.26 15.43 -4.59
C ASP A 80 -10.48 15.10 -3.69
N ASP A 81 -11.10 13.92 -3.86
CA ASP A 81 -12.36 13.53 -3.23
C ASP A 81 -12.20 12.41 -2.17
N PHE A 82 -11.13 12.41 -1.36
CA PHE A 82 -11.00 11.51 -0.19
C PHE A 82 -12.19 11.63 0.78
N GLU A 83 -12.82 12.81 0.83
CA GLU A 83 -14.02 13.04 1.66
C GLU A 83 -15.23 12.26 1.15
N ARG A 84 -15.35 12.09 -0.17
CA ARG A 84 -16.50 11.43 -0.80
C ARG A 84 -16.30 9.92 -0.92
N PHE A 85 -15.07 9.49 -1.17
CA PHE A 85 -14.72 8.08 -1.37
C PHE A 85 -13.46 7.74 -0.56
N PRO A 86 -13.59 7.52 0.77
CA PRO A 86 -12.44 7.21 1.61
C PRO A 86 -11.83 5.87 1.17
N PRO A 87 -10.56 5.85 0.72
CA PRO A 87 -9.88 4.61 0.40
C PRO A 87 -9.70 3.78 1.65
N THR A 88 -9.74 2.46 1.50
CA THR A 88 -9.33 1.55 2.56
C THR A 88 -7.83 1.28 2.52
N ALA A 89 -7.21 1.28 1.34
CA ALA A 89 -5.78 1.06 1.12
C ALA A 89 -5.27 1.96 -0.02
N ALA A 90 -3.95 2.05 -0.19
CA ALA A 90 -3.36 2.81 -1.29
C ALA A 90 -2.12 2.13 -1.88
N THR A 91 -1.72 2.54 -3.08
CA THR A 91 -0.49 2.06 -3.71
C THR A 91 0.40 3.23 -4.15
N VAL A 92 1.71 3.05 -4.03
CA VAL A 92 2.73 4.00 -4.50
C VAL A 92 3.60 3.30 -5.53
N SER A 93 3.65 3.88 -6.72
CA SER A 93 4.40 3.36 -7.86
C SER A 93 5.21 4.46 -8.54
N SER A 94 6.14 4.03 -9.38
CA SER A 94 6.87 4.88 -10.33
C SER A 94 5.93 5.76 -11.18
N SER A 95 4.81 5.20 -11.62
CA SER A 95 3.80 5.92 -12.42
C SER A 95 3.07 6.98 -11.60
N LEU A 96 2.78 6.71 -10.31
CA LEU A 96 2.21 7.70 -9.40
C LEU A 96 3.16 8.88 -9.20
N LEU A 97 4.45 8.60 -8.92
CA LEU A 97 5.47 9.65 -8.77
C LEU A 97 5.62 10.48 -10.04
N LEU A 98 5.64 9.83 -11.21
CA LEU A 98 5.70 10.53 -12.49
C LEU A 98 4.48 11.44 -12.70
N GLY A 99 3.28 10.96 -12.33
CA GLY A 99 2.06 11.75 -12.38
C GLY A 99 2.11 12.97 -11.47
N ILE A 100 2.56 12.81 -10.22
CA ILE A 100 2.77 13.90 -9.25
C ILE A 100 3.72 14.96 -9.83
N CYS A 101 4.84 14.54 -10.42
CA CYS A 101 5.81 15.44 -11.04
C CYS A 101 5.29 16.17 -12.29
N SER A 102 4.29 15.59 -12.97
CA SER A 102 3.72 16.13 -14.20
C SER A 102 2.61 17.15 -13.96
N LEU A 103 2.11 17.25 -12.72
CA LEU A 103 1.03 18.15 -12.33
C LEU A 103 1.58 19.38 -11.57
N PRO A 104 0.99 20.57 -11.78
CA PRO A 104 1.49 21.81 -11.18
C PRO A 104 1.25 21.88 -9.67
N ASP A 105 0.20 21.25 -9.14
CA ASP A 105 -0.07 21.23 -7.71
C ASP A 105 -0.75 19.91 -7.34
N THR A 106 -0.19 19.23 -6.34
CA THR A 106 -0.76 18.00 -5.75
C THR A 106 -0.40 17.98 -4.27
N ILE A 107 -1.25 17.36 -3.45
CA ILE A 107 -1.01 17.23 -2.00
C ILE A 107 0.30 16.49 -1.67
N PHE A 108 0.82 15.69 -2.60
CA PHE A 108 2.05 14.90 -2.44
C PHE A 108 3.31 15.56 -3.02
N ARG A 109 3.19 16.71 -3.69
CA ARG A 109 4.33 17.36 -4.35
C ARG A 109 5.45 17.71 -3.37
N SER A 110 5.09 18.20 -2.18
CA SER A 110 6.06 18.53 -1.13
C SER A 110 6.86 17.30 -0.66
N ALA A 111 6.25 16.11 -0.65
CA ALA A 111 6.93 14.87 -0.29
C ALA A 111 8.06 14.54 -1.29
N VAL A 112 7.80 14.72 -2.59
CA VAL A 112 8.78 14.51 -3.66
C VAL A 112 9.89 15.57 -3.59
N GLU A 113 9.55 16.84 -3.43
CA GLU A 113 10.54 17.92 -3.32
C GLU A 113 11.45 17.75 -2.09
N THR A 114 10.87 17.31 -0.97
CA THR A 114 11.65 17.00 0.24
C THR A 114 12.57 15.81 0.04
N ALA A 115 12.16 14.79 -0.73
CA ALA A 115 13.05 13.69 -1.09
C ALA A 115 14.23 14.18 -1.93
N LEU A 116 13.97 15.03 -2.92
CA LEU A 116 15.00 15.60 -3.80
C LEU A 116 15.96 16.56 -3.10
N ALA A 117 15.54 17.17 -1.99
CA ALA A 117 16.37 18.05 -1.16
C ALA A 117 17.30 17.29 -0.18
N ASP A 118 17.27 15.95 -0.17
CA ASP A 118 17.97 15.15 0.82
C ASP A 118 19.50 15.17 0.65
N SER A 119 20.20 15.64 1.68
CA SER A 119 21.66 15.81 1.66
C SER A 119 22.44 14.50 1.62
N VAL A 120 21.89 13.41 2.17
CA VAL A 120 22.53 12.09 2.15
C VAL A 120 22.62 11.58 0.72
N CYS A 121 21.54 11.73 -0.05
CA CYS A 121 21.54 11.34 -1.46
C CYS A 121 22.54 12.16 -2.28
N TYR A 122 22.65 13.47 -2.04
CA TYR A 122 23.65 14.32 -2.72
C TYR A 122 25.10 13.91 -2.42
N GLY A 123 25.36 13.33 -1.26
CA GLY A 123 26.69 12.81 -0.88
C GLY A 123 27.14 11.57 -1.66
N LEU A 124 26.25 10.94 -2.43
CA LEU A 124 26.59 9.75 -3.23
C LEU A 124 27.31 10.15 -4.52
N GLU A 125 28.51 9.59 -4.74
CA GLU A 125 29.35 9.89 -5.92
C GLU A 125 28.73 9.39 -7.23
N SER A 126 28.19 8.16 -7.23
CA SER A 126 27.57 7.56 -8.41
C SER A 126 26.23 8.24 -8.75
N PRO A 127 26.05 8.76 -9.97
CA PRO A 127 24.78 9.33 -10.42
C PRO A 127 23.60 8.36 -10.29
N ASP A 128 23.82 7.08 -10.61
CA ASP A 128 22.78 6.04 -10.53
C ASP A 128 22.39 5.75 -9.08
N ALA A 129 23.38 5.67 -8.18
CA ALA A 129 23.13 5.48 -6.74
C ALA A 129 22.39 6.68 -6.15
N ARG A 130 22.77 7.90 -6.55
CA ARG A 130 22.12 9.16 -6.17
C ARG A 130 20.66 9.19 -6.61
N MET A 131 20.40 8.86 -7.87
CA MET A 131 19.02 8.82 -8.40
C MET A 131 18.18 7.75 -7.70
N SER A 132 18.74 6.56 -7.48
CA SER A 132 18.05 5.50 -6.73
C SER A 132 17.72 5.93 -5.30
N CYS A 133 18.63 6.64 -4.63
CA CYS A 133 18.40 7.19 -3.28
C CYS A 133 17.21 8.16 -3.27
N PHE A 134 17.20 9.14 -4.18
CA PHE A 134 16.09 10.09 -4.30
C PHE A 134 14.77 9.40 -4.60
N PHE A 135 14.77 8.44 -5.52
CA PHE A 135 13.58 7.69 -5.89
C PHE A 135 13.00 6.89 -4.71
N ASN A 136 13.85 6.16 -3.97
CA ASN A 136 13.40 5.40 -2.80
C ASN A 136 12.85 6.32 -1.71
N LYS A 137 13.49 7.46 -1.45
CA LYS A 137 12.98 8.46 -0.48
C LYS A 137 11.67 9.09 -0.93
N ALA A 138 11.50 9.34 -2.24
CA ALA A 138 10.25 9.86 -2.77
C ALA A 138 9.10 8.85 -2.60
N LEU A 139 9.33 7.57 -2.94
CA LEU A 139 8.35 6.50 -2.71
C LEU A 139 7.92 6.44 -1.24
N VAL A 140 8.89 6.44 -0.33
CA VAL A 140 8.65 6.31 1.11
C VAL A 140 7.92 7.52 1.68
N LYS A 141 8.30 8.75 1.28
CA LYS A 141 7.63 9.97 1.75
C LYS A 141 6.18 10.05 1.25
N VAL A 142 5.94 9.77 -0.02
CA VAL A 142 4.57 9.72 -0.56
C VAL A 142 3.76 8.60 0.11
N GLY A 143 4.37 7.43 0.32
CA GLY A 143 3.72 6.33 1.04
C GLY A 143 3.38 6.67 2.49
N SER A 144 4.26 7.39 3.20
CA SER A 144 3.99 7.87 4.55
C SER A 144 2.82 8.84 4.62
N ASP A 145 2.69 9.73 3.64
CA ASP A 145 1.52 10.62 3.58
C ASP A 145 0.24 9.85 3.27
N LEU A 146 0.28 8.86 2.37
CA LEU A 146 -0.86 7.98 2.11
C LEU A 146 -1.26 7.13 3.32
N VAL A 147 -0.31 6.67 4.13
CA VAL A 147 -0.61 5.93 5.38
C VAL A 147 -1.51 6.76 6.31
N LYS A 148 -1.35 8.09 6.33
CA LYS A 148 -2.19 8.97 7.16
C LYS A 148 -3.61 9.14 6.61
N LEU A 149 -3.82 8.86 5.32
CA LEU A 149 -5.09 9.07 4.62
C LEU A 149 -5.95 7.80 4.54
N VAL A 150 -5.37 6.62 4.74
CA VAL A 150 -6.08 5.34 4.62
C VAL A 150 -6.05 4.53 5.93
N PRO A 151 -7.09 3.76 6.27
CA PRO A 151 -7.11 2.92 7.47
C PRO A 151 -6.35 1.59 7.30
N GLY A 152 -6.18 1.11 6.07
CA GLY A 152 -5.51 -0.14 5.71
C GLY A 152 -4.07 0.06 5.25
N ARG A 153 -3.54 -0.87 4.46
CA ARG A 153 -2.12 -0.92 4.12
C ARG A 153 -1.77 -0.02 2.92
N VAL A 154 -0.52 0.43 2.86
CA VAL A 154 0.03 1.14 1.70
C VAL A 154 1.06 0.26 1.01
N SER A 155 0.85 0.01 -0.28
CA SER A 155 1.70 -0.85 -1.08
C SER A 155 2.74 -0.06 -1.87
N THR A 156 4.03 -0.29 -1.61
CA THR A 156 5.15 0.42 -2.25
C THR A 156 5.83 -0.46 -3.29
N GLU A 157 5.94 0.04 -4.52
CA GLU A 157 6.60 -0.65 -5.63
C GLU A 157 8.10 -0.84 -5.42
N VAL A 158 8.57 -2.06 -5.66
CA VAL A 158 9.99 -2.40 -5.85
C VAL A 158 10.38 -2.13 -7.30
N ASP A 159 11.57 -1.58 -7.52
CA ASP A 159 12.11 -1.27 -8.84
C ASP A 159 11.99 -2.47 -9.80
N ALA A 160 11.23 -2.29 -10.88
CA ALA A 160 10.94 -3.34 -11.86
C ALA A 160 12.20 -3.87 -12.56
N ARG A 161 13.32 -3.13 -12.57
CA ARG A 161 14.60 -3.60 -13.11
C ARG A 161 15.17 -4.78 -12.31
N LEU A 162 14.75 -4.94 -11.06
CA LEU A 162 15.14 -6.04 -10.18
C LEU A 162 14.24 -7.29 -10.35
N ALA A 163 13.25 -7.27 -11.24
CA ALA A 163 12.24 -8.33 -11.35
C ALA A 163 12.83 -9.76 -11.51
N TYR A 164 14.06 -9.90 -11.99
CA TYR A 164 14.72 -11.19 -12.18
C TYR A 164 15.92 -11.42 -11.24
N ASP A 165 16.06 -10.62 -10.17
CA ASP A 165 17.09 -10.77 -9.13
C ASP A 165 16.42 -10.93 -7.75
N THR A 166 16.27 -12.18 -7.29
CA THR A 166 15.67 -12.50 -5.98
C THR A 166 16.37 -11.77 -4.83
N HIS A 167 17.70 -11.78 -4.80
CA HIS A 167 18.43 -11.13 -3.72
C HIS A 167 18.38 -9.61 -3.85
N GLY A 168 18.34 -9.08 -5.07
CA GLY A 168 18.13 -7.67 -5.35
C GLY A 168 16.80 -7.16 -4.81
N ILE A 169 15.72 -7.90 -5.04
CA ILE A 169 14.38 -7.59 -4.51
C ILE A 169 14.41 -7.58 -2.98
N ILE A 170 14.94 -8.62 -2.35
CA ILE A 170 15.00 -8.73 -0.88
C ILE A 170 15.78 -7.55 -0.28
N ARG A 171 16.98 -7.26 -0.80
CA ARG A 171 17.78 -6.09 -0.36
C ARG A 171 16.99 -4.79 -0.52
N LYS A 172 16.32 -4.59 -1.65
CA LYS A 172 15.54 -3.38 -1.91
C LYS A 172 14.37 -3.24 -0.93
N VAL A 173 13.69 -4.33 -0.60
CA VAL A 173 12.60 -4.31 0.39
C VAL A 173 13.12 -3.93 1.77
N HIS A 174 14.26 -4.47 2.21
CA HIS A 174 14.87 -4.06 3.48
C HIS A 174 15.34 -2.60 3.49
N ASP A 175 15.89 -2.11 2.38
CA ASP A 175 16.25 -0.69 2.23
C ASP A 175 15.01 0.20 2.43
N LEU A 176 13.91 -0.12 1.74
CA LEU A 176 12.65 0.64 1.84
C LEU A 176 12.05 0.56 3.25
N LEU A 177 12.08 -0.62 3.87
CA LEU A 177 11.62 -0.82 5.25
C LEU A 177 12.43 0.02 6.24
N THR A 178 13.75 0.10 6.06
CA THR A 178 14.63 0.97 6.87
C THR A 178 14.22 2.43 6.74
N LEU A 179 13.99 2.91 5.52
CA LEU A 179 13.54 4.27 5.27
C LEU A 179 12.16 4.56 5.87
N TYR A 180 11.24 3.60 5.87
CA TYR A 180 9.94 3.73 6.53
C TYR A 180 10.07 3.80 8.06
N ASN A 181 10.96 3.00 8.64
CA ASN A 181 11.25 3.03 10.08
C ASN A 181 11.86 4.37 10.52
N GLU A 182 12.69 5.00 9.69
CA GLU A 182 13.27 6.34 9.98
C GLU A 182 12.21 7.45 10.11
N ILE A 183 11.01 7.23 9.57
CA ILE A 183 9.89 8.17 9.62
C ILE A 183 8.70 7.61 10.40
N ASP A 184 8.95 6.64 11.28
CA ASP A 184 8.01 6.07 12.25
C ASP A 184 6.72 5.48 11.62
N VAL A 185 6.81 4.92 10.41
CA VAL A 185 5.69 4.19 9.80
C VAL A 185 5.75 2.72 10.23
N PRO A 186 4.71 2.21 10.90
CA PRO A 186 4.72 0.84 11.43
C PRO A 186 4.68 -0.20 10.28
N PRO A 187 5.44 -1.32 10.39
CA PRO A 187 5.57 -2.29 9.31
C PRO A 187 4.25 -2.98 8.95
N GLU A 188 3.30 -3.11 9.87
CA GLU A 188 2.00 -3.73 9.63
C GLU A 188 1.12 -2.91 8.68
N ARG A 189 1.46 -1.62 8.50
CA ARG A 189 0.81 -0.69 7.56
C ARG A 189 1.41 -0.75 6.15
N LEU A 190 2.45 -1.55 5.94
CA LEU A 190 3.21 -1.60 4.70
C LEU A 190 2.97 -2.91 3.94
N LEU A 191 2.97 -2.80 2.62
CA LEU A 191 3.05 -3.90 1.67
C LEU A 191 4.14 -3.58 0.65
N PHE A 192 4.91 -4.57 0.21
CA PHE A 192 5.91 -4.37 -0.85
C PHE A 192 5.47 -5.01 -2.15
N LYS A 193 5.26 -4.19 -3.19
CA LYS A 193 4.74 -4.60 -4.48
C LYS A 193 5.87 -5.12 -5.37
N ILE A 194 5.82 -6.42 -5.67
CA ILE A 194 6.89 -7.17 -6.35
C ILE A 194 6.34 -7.81 -7.64
N PRO A 195 7.03 -7.69 -8.79
CA PRO A 195 6.66 -8.40 -10.01
C PRO A 195 6.62 -9.92 -9.81
N SER A 196 5.53 -10.58 -10.24
CA SER A 196 5.31 -12.03 -10.06
C SER A 196 6.06 -12.89 -11.08
N THR A 197 7.36 -12.64 -11.23
CA THR A 197 8.30 -13.57 -11.84
C THR A 197 8.60 -14.70 -10.86
N TRP A 198 9.29 -15.76 -11.32
CA TRP A 198 9.77 -16.80 -10.42
C TRP A 198 10.65 -16.24 -9.29
N GLN A 199 11.58 -15.35 -9.65
CA GLN A 199 12.49 -14.71 -8.71
C GLN A 199 11.77 -13.81 -7.70
N GLY A 200 10.73 -13.10 -8.14
CA GLY A 200 9.88 -12.28 -7.27
C GLY A 200 9.04 -13.10 -6.32
N ILE A 201 8.50 -14.24 -6.77
CA ILE A 201 7.76 -15.18 -5.92
C ILE A 201 8.68 -15.82 -4.87
N GLU A 202 9.90 -16.23 -5.25
CA GLU A 202 10.89 -16.73 -4.28
C GLU A 202 11.34 -15.65 -3.29
N ALA A 203 11.46 -14.40 -3.72
CA ALA A 203 11.75 -13.28 -2.83
C ALA A 203 10.60 -13.07 -1.83
N SER A 204 9.35 -13.10 -2.31
CA SER A 204 8.15 -13.02 -1.47
C SER A 204 8.13 -14.12 -0.42
N ARG A 205 8.42 -15.38 -0.80
CA ARG A 205 8.46 -16.51 0.14
C ARG A 205 9.39 -16.26 1.32
N LEU A 206 10.57 -15.69 1.07
CA LEU A 206 11.54 -15.37 2.11
C LEU A 206 11.08 -14.17 2.95
N LEU A 207 10.65 -13.09 2.32
CA LEU A 207 10.17 -11.88 3.00
C LEU A 207 8.94 -12.15 3.90
N GLU A 208 7.96 -12.91 3.42
CA GLU A 208 6.78 -13.29 4.20
C GLU A 208 7.15 -14.19 5.38
N SER A 209 8.15 -15.06 5.23
CA SER A 209 8.68 -15.87 6.35
C SER A 209 9.37 -15.03 7.44
N GLU A 210 9.81 -13.82 7.10
CA GLU A 210 10.33 -12.82 8.02
C GLU A 210 9.25 -11.89 8.60
N GLY A 211 7.99 -12.07 8.18
CA GLY A 211 6.86 -11.22 8.57
C GLY A 211 6.73 -9.93 7.77
N ILE A 212 7.46 -9.79 6.66
CA ILE A 212 7.37 -8.64 5.76
C ILE A 212 6.32 -8.94 4.69
N GLN A 213 5.21 -8.21 4.75
CA GLN A 213 4.06 -8.46 3.88
C GLN A 213 4.34 -7.99 2.44
N THR A 214 4.00 -8.85 1.48
CA THR A 214 4.27 -8.67 0.06
C THR A 214 3.00 -8.64 -0.78
N HIS A 215 3.09 -7.90 -1.88
CA HIS A 215 2.03 -7.72 -2.85
C HIS A 215 2.53 -8.12 -4.24
N LEU A 216 2.09 -9.27 -4.73
CA LEU A 216 2.55 -9.85 -5.97
C LEU A 216 1.74 -9.28 -7.12
N THR A 217 2.40 -8.51 -8.00
CA THR A 217 1.77 -7.80 -9.12
C THR A 217 2.15 -8.42 -10.47
N PHE A 218 1.52 -7.99 -11.56
CA PHE A 218 1.71 -8.57 -12.90
C PHE A 218 1.39 -10.07 -12.97
N VAL A 219 0.32 -10.49 -12.31
CA VAL A 219 -0.21 -11.86 -12.37
C VAL A 219 -1.16 -11.96 -13.57
N TYR A 220 -0.79 -12.81 -14.52
CA TYR A 220 -1.53 -13.03 -15.77
C TYR A 220 -1.94 -14.49 -16.00
N SER A 221 -1.53 -15.40 -15.12
CA SER A 221 -1.79 -16.84 -15.26
C SER A 221 -2.16 -17.46 -13.92
N PHE A 222 -2.89 -18.58 -13.99
CA PHE A 222 -3.22 -19.39 -12.83
C PHE A 222 -1.95 -19.88 -12.11
N CYS A 223 -0.93 -20.32 -12.86
CA CYS A 223 0.33 -20.80 -12.30
C CYS A 223 1.04 -19.75 -11.45
N GLN A 224 1.07 -18.49 -11.89
CA GLN A 224 1.64 -17.40 -11.09
C GLN A 224 0.86 -17.18 -9.80
N ALA A 225 -0.48 -17.19 -9.86
CA ALA A 225 -1.32 -17.00 -8.67
C ALA A 225 -1.17 -18.15 -7.67
N ALA A 226 -1.16 -19.40 -8.16
CA ALA A 226 -0.97 -20.58 -7.33
C ALA A 226 0.42 -20.56 -6.66
N ALA A 227 1.48 -20.26 -7.42
CA ALA A 227 2.84 -20.16 -6.88
C ALA A 227 2.98 -19.02 -5.86
N ALA A 228 2.40 -17.84 -6.14
CA ALA A 228 2.40 -16.72 -5.20
C ALA A 228 1.69 -17.05 -3.89
N ALA A 229 0.56 -17.76 -3.95
CA ALA A 229 -0.13 -18.19 -2.74
C ALA A 229 0.62 -19.27 -1.97
N GLN A 230 1.24 -20.23 -2.66
CA GLN A 230 2.12 -21.23 -2.03
C GLN A 230 3.35 -20.58 -1.36
N ALA A 231 3.84 -19.47 -1.91
CA ALA A 231 4.89 -18.66 -1.30
C ALA A 231 4.41 -17.86 -0.08
N GLY A 232 3.10 -17.79 0.18
CA GLY A 232 2.53 -17.05 1.32
C GLY A 232 2.34 -15.56 1.07
N ALA A 233 2.29 -15.12 -0.19
CA ALA A 233 2.06 -13.71 -0.53
C ALA A 233 0.80 -13.15 0.14
N SER A 234 0.93 -12.01 0.81
CA SER A 234 -0.16 -11.32 1.51
C SER A 234 -1.24 -10.77 0.58
N VAL A 235 -0.85 -10.34 -0.63
CA VAL A 235 -1.77 -9.83 -1.67
C VAL A 235 -1.31 -10.33 -3.05
N ILE A 236 -2.26 -10.75 -3.89
CA ILE A 236 -2.02 -11.15 -5.28
C ILE A 236 -2.89 -10.27 -6.20
N GLN A 237 -2.25 -9.49 -7.08
CA GLN A 237 -2.92 -8.59 -8.01
C GLN A 237 -2.95 -9.16 -9.42
N ILE A 238 -4.15 -9.59 -9.83
CA ILE A 238 -4.45 -10.15 -11.15
C ILE A 238 -4.85 -9.03 -12.11
N PHE A 239 -4.26 -8.99 -13.29
CA PHE A 239 -4.47 -7.90 -14.26
C PHE A 239 -5.53 -8.24 -15.32
N VAL A 240 -6.80 -8.06 -14.96
CA VAL A 240 -7.97 -8.35 -15.84
C VAL A 240 -7.89 -7.63 -17.19
N GLY A 241 -7.77 -6.30 -17.16
CA GLY A 241 -7.83 -5.49 -18.39
C GLY A 241 -6.72 -5.82 -19.38
N ARG A 242 -5.50 -6.10 -18.88
CA ARG A 242 -4.35 -6.44 -19.73
C ARG A 242 -4.50 -7.82 -20.38
N VAL A 243 -5.08 -8.81 -19.68
CA VAL A 243 -5.41 -10.11 -20.27
C VAL A 243 -6.42 -9.95 -21.40
N ARG A 244 -7.49 -9.16 -21.17
CA ARG A 244 -8.46 -8.81 -22.22
C ARG A 244 -7.80 -8.15 -23.43
N ASP A 245 -6.93 -7.16 -23.22
CA ASP A 245 -6.27 -6.46 -24.32
C ASP A 245 -5.31 -7.36 -25.10
N TRP A 246 -4.63 -8.28 -24.41
CA TRP A 246 -3.81 -9.30 -25.07
C TRP A 246 -4.69 -10.23 -25.93
N ALA A 247 -5.79 -10.74 -25.39
CA ALA A 247 -6.71 -11.66 -26.07
C ALA A 247 -7.38 -11.07 -27.32
N ARG A 248 -7.53 -9.74 -27.40
CA ARG A 248 -8.05 -9.07 -28.61
C ARG A 248 -7.08 -9.10 -29.80
N ASN A 249 -5.78 -9.19 -29.52
CA ASN A 249 -4.71 -9.05 -30.52
C ASN A 249 -3.94 -10.35 -30.76
N HIS A 250 -4.25 -11.41 -30.01
CA HIS A 250 -3.54 -12.68 -30.06
C HIS A 250 -4.54 -13.85 -30.05
N SER A 251 -4.10 -15.00 -30.55
CA SER A 251 -4.88 -16.25 -30.60
C SER A 251 -3.97 -17.45 -30.36
N GLY A 252 -4.53 -18.65 -30.18
CA GLY A 252 -3.76 -19.87 -29.95
C GLY A 252 -3.51 -20.20 -28.48
N ASP A 253 -4.07 -19.43 -27.54
CA ASP A 253 -4.11 -19.80 -26.12
C ASP A 253 -5.42 -20.55 -25.81
N PRO A 254 -5.37 -21.84 -25.42
CA PRO A 254 -6.56 -22.64 -25.21
C PRO A 254 -7.49 -22.14 -24.09
N GLU A 255 -6.93 -21.53 -23.04
CA GLU A 255 -7.70 -21.04 -21.89
C GLU A 255 -8.49 -19.80 -22.28
N ILE A 256 -7.84 -18.88 -22.98
CA ILE A 256 -8.46 -17.66 -23.52
C ILE A 256 -9.51 -18.01 -24.56
N GLU A 257 -9.21 -18.92 -25.49
CA GLU A 257 -10.18 -19.36 -26.50
C GLU A 257 -11.41 -20.03 -25.88
N ALA A 258 -11.22 -20.82 -24.82
CA ALA A 258 -12.31 -21.43 -24.08
C ALA A 258 -13.20 -20.36 -23.40
N ALA A 259 -12.61 -19.34 -22.78
CA ALA A 259 -13.36 -18.23 -22.18
C ALA A 259 -14.16 -17.45 -23.24
N LEU A 260 -13.52 -17.11 -24.37
CA LEU A 260 -14.18 -16.41 -25.47
C LEU A 260 -15.33 -17.22 -26.08
N LYS A 261 -15.18 -18.55 -26.23
CA LYS A 261 -16.25 -19.45 -26.68
C LYS A 261 -17.46 -19.49 -25.72
N ARG A 262 -17.24 -19.27 -24.43
CA ARG A 262 -18.32 -19.13 -23.43
C ARG A 262 -18.92 -17.72 -23.38
N GLY A 263 -18.37 -16.76 -24.13
CA GLY A 263 -18.79 -15.36 -24.10
C GLY A 263 -18.30 -14.61 -22.86
N GLU A 264 -17.26 -15.10 -22.19
CA GLU A 264 -16.69 -14.51 -20.99
C GLU A 264 -15.51 -13.58 -21.33
N ASP A 265 -15.30 -12.55 -20.51
CA ASP A 265 -14.04 -11.80 -20.53
C ASP A 265 -12.92 -12.70 -20.02
N PRO A 266 -11.81 -12.89 -20.76
CA PRO A 266 -10.77 -13.83 -20.38
C PRO A 266 -10.04 -13.43 -19.10
N GLY A 267 -9.93 -12.13 -18.80
CA GLY A 267 -9.39 -11.65 -17.54
C GLY A 267 -10.32 -11.94 -16.36
N LEU A 268 -11.63 -11.79 -16.54
CA LEU A 268 -12.61 -12.17 -15.51
C LEU A 268 -12.68 -13.68 -15.31
N ALA A 269 -12.60 -14.47 -16.39
CA ALA A 269 -12.54 -15.93 -16.32
C ALA A 269 -11.32 -16.40 -15.50
N LEU A 270 -10.16 -15.76 -15.70
CA LEU A 270 -8.95 -16.02 -14.91
C LEU A 270 -9.16 -15.71 -13.41
N VAL A 271 -9.75 -14.55 -13.09
CA VAL A 271 -10.06 -14.19 -11.68
C VAL A 271 -11.02 -15.19 -11.07
N SER A 272 -12.10 -15.56 -11.75
CA SER A 272 -13.05 -16.56 -11.26
C SER A 272 -12.40 -17.92 -11.01
N CYS A 273 -11.52 -18.37 -11.91
CA CYS A 273 -10.76 -19.61 -11.75
C CYS A 273 -9.87 -19.57 -10.50
N ILE A 274 -9.09 -18.50 -10.33
CA ILE A 274 -8.20 -18.31 -9.18
C ILE A 274 -8.99 -18.20 -7.87
N SER A 275 -10.07 -17.40 -7.85
CA SER A 275 -10.91 -17.23 -6.67
C SER A 275 -11.62 -18.51 -6.24
N SER A 276 -11.99 -19.38 -7.20
CA SER A 276 -12.56 -20.70 -6.91
C SER A 276 -11.53 -21.62 -6.23
N MET A 277 -10.27 -21.59 -6.68
CA MET A 277 -9.18 -22.35 -6.04
C MET A 277 -8.96 -21.93 -4.59
N PHE A 278 -9.04 -20.63 -4.29
CA PHE A 278 -8.86 -20.12 -2.92
C PHE A 278 -10.11 -20.23 -2.03
N GLY A 279 -11.22 -20.76 -2.54
CA GLY A 279 -12.48 -20.81 -1.82
C GLY A 279 -13.08 -19.43 -1.52
N LEU A 280 -12.64 -18.39 -2.23
CA LEU A 280 -13.11 -17.01 -2.06
C LEU A 280 -14.49 -16.79 -2.68
N LEU A 281 -14.85 -17.59 -3.69
CA LEU A 281 -16.19 -17.65 -4.26
C LEU A 281 -16.87 -18.92 -3.76
N SER A 282 -17.63 -18.81 -2.66
CA SER A 282 -18.65 -19.81 -2.36
C SER A 282 -19.79 -19.59 -3.36
N THR A 283 -20.00 -20.54 -4.27
CA THR A 283 -21.25 -20.56 -5.05
C THR A 283 -22.42 -20.69 -4.06
N PRO A 284 -23.47 -19.86 -4.14
CA PRO A 284 -24.68 -20.03 -3.34
C PRO A 284 -25.35 -21.39 -3.59
#